data_AF-A0AAU7GAM1-F1
#
_entry.id   AF-A0AAU7GAM1-F1
#
_cell.length_a   1.000
_cell.length_b   1.000
_cell.length_c   1.000
_cell.angle_alpha   90.00
_cell.angle_beta   90.00
_cell.angle_gamma   90.00
#
_symmetry.space_group_name_H-M   'P 1'
#
loop_
_entity.id
_entity.type
_entity.pdbx_description
1 polymer ?
#
loop_
_entity_poly.entity_id
_entity_poly.type
_entity_poly.pdbx_seq_one_letter_code
_entity_poly.pdbx_strand_id
1 'polypeptide(L)'
;MSIEKLEPGKTLSGFVIDGVEETPYVVGTLTLDERGVEVELPYLPHLPTKQFETIEQWVDGEALPANLIFETLGGRVSLYGNRSTGWTSGNISQGRFRPDEAVLGDRMGDLQEPLTVTEVKSTLDGLSEWTGFKAIKQETHVDEQSRVKRITAEVESVDEFTWQQGDAKMTITTHWHGDGKRNGLHIDEWVVLTTEFPTSRPFINHLMEQRKVRSLLTLMLGAGIAWRKHEVRDERFAVVMPDGSLLPLFYEVISRRTVRDYALPVPDHTALRRDGVAYLPQLQPAALTRWAALYEEWSRVIDPTVGVLSRSGAFAEDIVISTNLSLEAGGHLLPASKDEEALYGSKKSTSRHIFRCLESLGLDWSEAADSLWGLAEAIADNYNTIKHYDRGEMPPTQETYVIGRLSLVVVRLLALNLLDETGQLVKAYGESWQFQRLLRYFADSNLHIDWKGDFVPASA
;
A
#
# COMPACT_ATOMS: atom_id res chain seq x y z
N MET A 1 8.63 22.10 -21.25
CA MET A 1 9.00 22.24 -19.83
C MET A 1 7.98 21.48 -19.02
N SER A 2 8.41 20.63 -18.08
CA SER A 2 7.54 19.82 -17.23
C SER A 2 7.46 20.41 -15.83
N ILE A 3 6.29 20.31 -15.20
CA ILE A 3 6.12 20.67 -13.79
C ILE A 3 6.87 19.62 -12.97
N GLU A 4 7.84 20.03 -12.16
CA GLU A 4 8.63 19.08 -11.35
C GLU A 4 7.82 18.45 -10.22
N LYS A 5 6.87 19.20 -9.62
CA LYS A 5 6.02 18.74 -8.52
C LYS A 5 4.79 19.63 -8.33
N LEU A 6 3.66 19.04 -7.94
CA LEU A 6 2.52 19.77 -7.38
C LEU A 6 2.61 19.75 -5.85
N GLU A 7 2.61 20.93 -5.23
CA GLU A 7 2.59 21.05 -3.78
C GLU A 7 1.15 21.09 -3.24
N PRO A 8 0.80 20.26 -2.23
CA PRO A 8 -0.52 20.30 -1.62
C PRO A 8 -0.90 21.70 -1.13
N GLY A 9 -2.13 22.12 -1.43
CA GLY A 9 -2.64 23.44 -1.06
C GLY A 9 -2.13 24.63 -1.88
N LYS A 10 -1.17 24.44 -2.80
CA LYS A 10 -0.82 25.47 -3.79
C LYS A 10 -1.79 25.43 -4.97
N THR A 11 -2.22 26.61 -5.40
CA THR A 11 -3.06 26.79 -6.59
C THR A 11 -2.21 27.22 -7.78
N LEU A 12 -2.39 26.54 -8.91
CA LEU A 12 -1.83 26.92 -10.20
C LEU A 12 -2.93 27.52 -11.08
N SER A 13 -2.63 28.59 -11.79
CA SER A 13 -3.52 29.14 -12.83
C SER A 13 -3.00 28.77 -14.20
N GLY A 14 -3.90 28.49 -15.13
CA GLY A 14 -3.54 28.02 -16.47
C GLY A 14 -4.72 27.93 -17.43
N PHE A 15 -4.43 27.39 -18.60
CA PHE A 15 -5.42 27.06 -19.62
C PHE A 15 -5.79 25.59 -19.57
N VAL A 16 -7.07 25.29 -19.77
CA VAL A 16 -7.63 23.95 -19.89
C VAL A 16 -8.00 23.73 -21.34
N ILE A 17 -7.46 22.66 -21.93
CA ILE A 17 -7.50 22.40 -23.37
C ILE A 17 -8.04 20.98 -23.61
N ASP A 18 -9.00 20.84 -24.50
CA ASP A 18 -9.65 19.57 -24.88
C ASP A 18 -9.10 18.93 -26.16
N GLY A 19 -8.16 19.61 -26.83
CA GLY A 19 -7.50 19.14 -28.04
C GLY A 19 -8.31 19.34 -29.32
N VAL A 20 -9.45 20.03 -29.25
CA VAL A 20 -10.25 20.40 -30.41
C VAL A 20 -9.85 21.79 -30.87
N GLU A 21 -9.43 21.95 -32.14
CA GLU A 21 -8.87 23.20 -32.67
C GLU A 21 -9.90 24.35 -32.61
N GLU A 22 -11.18 24.05 -32.78
CA GLU A 22 -12.26 25.01 -32.75
C GLU A 22 -12.75 25.38 -31.34
N THR A 23 -12.35 24.63 -30.30
CA THR A 23 -12.75 24.92 -28.92
C THR A 23 -11.89 26.05 -28.34
N PRO A 24 -12.48 27.15 -27.84
CA PRO A 24 -11.72 28.20 -27.16
C PRO A 24 -11.01 27.67 -25.91
N TYR A 25 -9.78 28.12 -25.69
CA TYR A 25 -9.06 27.79 -24.46
C TYR A 25 -9.78 28.34 -23.23
N VAL A 26 -10.00 27.45 -22.27
CA VAL A 26 -10.69 27.77 -21.02
C VAL A 26 -9.65 28.15 -19.96
N VAL A 27 -9.88 29.21 -19.20
CA VAL A 27 -9.02 29.52 -18.05
C VAL A 27 -9.52 28.75 -16.83
N GLY A 28 -8.59 28.17 -16.06
CA GLY A 28 -8.91 27.45 -14.84
C GLY A 28 -7.81 27.51 -13.80
N THR A 29 -8.14 27.01 -12.62
CA THR A 29 -7.19 26.79 -11.53
C THR A 29 -7.08 25.32 -11.21
N LEU A 30 -5.86 24.85 -10.92
CA LEU A 30 -5.57 23.48 -10.51
C LEU A 30 -5.01 23.48 -9.09
N THR A 31 -5.55 22.63 -8.24
CA THR A 31 -5.12 22.43 -6.84
C THR A 31 -4.94 20.95 -6.54
N LEU A 32 -3.98 20.63 -5.68
CA LEU A 32 -3.80 19.29 -5.11
C LEU A 32 -4.28 19.28 -3.65
N ASP A 33 -5.29 18.48 -3.34
CA ASP A 33 -5.80 18.21 -1.99
C ASP A 33 -5.72 16.71 -1.63
N GLU A 34 -6.17 16.33 -0.43
CA GLU A 34 -6.20 14.93 0.03
C GLU A 34 -7.11 14.03 -0.83
N ARG A 35 -7.99 14.59 -1.66
CA ARG A 35 -8.87 13.86 -2.57
C ARG A 35 -8.29 13.78 -3.99
N GLY A 36 -7.15 14.42 -4.25
CA GLY A 36 -6.44 14.41 -5.52
C GLY A 36 -6.32 15.78 -6.16
N VAL A 37 -6.05 15.77 -7.46
CA VAL A 37 -6.09 16.99 -8.27
C VAL A 37 -7.55 17.40 -8.45
N GLU A 38 -7.83 18.68 -8.24
CA GLU A 38 -9.12 19.33 -8.54
C GLU A 38 -8.85 20.51 -9.47
N VAL A 39 -9.69 20.64 -10.49
CA VAL A 39 -9.67 21.75 -11.43
C VAL A 39 -10.96 22.54 -11.30
N GLU A 40 -10.83 23.86 -11.19
CA GLU A 40 -11.94 24.79 -11.08
C GLU A 40 -11.98 25.73 -12.29
N LEU A 41 -13.17 25.90 -12.86
CA LEU A 41 -13.41 26.66 -14.08
C LEU A 41 -14.41 27.80 -13.79
N PRO A 42 -13.95 29.05 -13.57
CA PRO A 42 -14.85 30.18 -13.40
C PRO A 42 -15.49 30.58 -14.73
N TYR A 43 -16.79 30.89 -14.72
CA TYR A 43 -17.52 31.33 -15.91
C TYR A 43 -18.69 32.27 -15.57
N LEU A 44 -19.12 33.05 -16.55
CA LEU A 44 -20.30 33.91 -16.44
C LEU A 44 -21.49 33.22 -17.11
N PRO A 45 -22.49 32.73 -16.34
CA PRO A 45 -23.61 31.99 -16.91
C PRO A 45 -24.54 32.91 -17.71
N HIS A 46 -25.20 32.35 -18.74
CA HIS A 46 -26.29 33.02 -19.47
C HIS A 46 -25.90 34.32 -20.18
N LEU A 47 -24.63 34.47 -20.57
CA LEU A 47 -24.23 35.59 -21.41
C LEU A 47 -24.77 35.42 -22.84
N PRO A 48 -25.18 36.50 -23.52
CA PRO A 48 -25.56 36.46 -24.94
C PRO A 48 -24.41 36.00 -25.86
N THR A 49 -23.17 36.13 -25.38
CA THR A 49 -21.96 35.70 -26.07
C THR A 49 -21.67 34.23 -25.78
N LYS A 50 -21.29 33.46 -26.80
CA LYS A 50 -20.88 32.05 -26.69
C LYS A 50 -19.52 31.81 -25.99
N GLN A 51 -18.96 32.83 -25.33
CA GLN A 51 -17.62 32.80 -24.73
C GLN A 51 -17.45 31.70 -23.67
N PHE A 52 -18.50 31.37 -22.92
CA PHE A 52 -18.45 30.37 -21.84
C PHE A 52 -19.29 29.11 -22.15
N GLU A 53 -19.80 28.97 -23.38
CA GLU A 53 -20.66 27.86 -23.80
C GLU A 53 -19.97 26.50 -23.57
N THR A 54 -18.67 26.41 -23.84
CA THR A 54 -17.86 25.21 -23.57
C THR A 54 -17.84 24.84 -22.09
N ILE A 55 -17.66 25.82 -21.20
CA ILE A 55 -17.61 25.56 -19.75
C ILE A 55 -18.99 25.14 -19.26
N GLU A 56 -20.06 25.81 -19.71
CA GLU A 56 -21.45 25.42 -19.40
C GLU A 56 -21.70 23.95 -19.77
N GLN A 57 -21.32 23.54 -20.99
CA GLN A 57 -21.46 22.15 -21.46
C GLN A 57 -20.66 21.13 -20.63
N TRP A 58 -19.43 21.46 -20.22
CA TRP A 58 -18.61 20.58 -19.39
C TRP A 58 -19.15 20.46 -17.97
N VAL A 59 -19.70 21.55 -17.43
CA VAL A 59 -20.14 21.65 -16.04
C VAL A 59 -21.50 21.00 -15.81
N ASP A 60 -22.41 21.11 -16.77
CA ASP A 60 -23.73 20.46 -16.74
C ASP A 60 -23.66 18.93 -16.89
N GLY A 61 -22.45 18.38 -17.07
CA GLY A 61 -22.14 16.95 -16.91
C GLY A 61 -22.40 16.08 -18.14
N GLU A 62 -22.96 16.63 -19.22
CA GLU A 62 -23.25 15.87 -20.45
C GLU A 62 -22.05 15.80 -21.42
N ALA A 63 -21.04 16.67 -21.30
CA ALA A 63 -19.99 16.80 -22.30
C ALA A 63 -18.55 16.99 -21.77
N LEU A 64 -18.26 16.71 -20.48
CA LEU A 64 -16.89 16.83 -19.96
C LEU A 64 -15.95 15.83 -20.66
N PRO A 65 -14.88 16.26 -21.35
CA PRO A 65 -13.96 15.35 -22.00
C PRO A 65 -13.23 14.45 -21.02
N ALA A 66 -13.09 13.17 -21.38
CA ALA A 66 -12.42 12.18 -20.52
C ALA A 66 -10.96 12.58 -20.23
N ASN A 67 -10.32 13.26 -21.18
CA ASN A 67 -8.93 13.72 -21.09
C ASN A 67 -8.84 15.21 -21.41
N LEU A 68 -8.02 15.94 -20.68
CA LEU A 68 -7.79 17.37 -20.84
C LEU A 68 -6.30 17.68 -20.59
N ILE A 69 -5.79 18.79 -21.11
CA ILE A 69 -4.47 19.33 -20.77
C ILE A 69 -4.66 20.58 -19.92
N PHE A 70 -3.93 20.67 -18.81
CA PHE A 70 -3.75 21.90 -18.06
C PHE A 70 -2.38 22.51 -18.38
N GLU A 71 -2.38 23.62 -19.10
CA GLU A 71 -1.17 24.36 -19.49
C GLU A 71 -0.95 25.53 -18.52
N THR A 72 0.19 25.57 -17.85
CA THR A 72 0.60 26.71 -17.00
C THR A 72 2.02 27.16 -17.36
N LEU A 73 2.46 28.28 -16.80
CA LEU A 73 3.82 28.80 -17.01
C LEU A 73 4.91 27.81 -16.60
N GLY A 74 4.63 26.94 -15.63
CA GLY A 74 5.55 25.90 -15.16
C GLY A 74 5.61 24.65 -16.02
N GLY A 75 4.70 24.50 -17.00
CA GLY A 75 4.60 23.31 -17.85
C GLY A 75 3.18 22.75 -17.95
N ARG A 76 3.08 21.57 -18.54
CA ARG A 76 1.82 20.88 -18.82
C ARG A 76 1.51 19.81 -17.77
N VAL A 77 0.23 19.63 -17.50
CA VAL A 77 -0.32 18.48 -16.79
C VAL A 77 -1.36 17.82 -17.67
N SER A 78 -1.16 16.54 -17.99
CA SER A 78 -2.17 15.74 -18.69
C SER A 78 -3.15 15.16 -17.66
N LEU A 79 -4.44 15.43 -17.83
CA LEU A 79 -5.53 15.04 -16.92
C LEU A 79 -6.36 13.94 -17.58
N TYR A 80 -6.52 12.80 -16.90
CA TYR A 80 -7.21 11.62 -17.43
C TYR A 80 -8.36 11.18 -16.53
N GLY A 81 -9.42 10.63 -17.14
CA GLY A 81 -10.59 10.13 -16.42
C GLY A 81 -11.35 11.21 -15.68
N ASN A 82 -11.52 12.39 -16.31
CA ASN A 82 -12.14 13.55 -15.69
C ASN A 82 -13.59 13.28 -15.27
N ARG A 83 -13.93 13.65 -14.04
CA ARG A 83 -15.28 13.52 -13.48
C ARG A 83 -15.75 14.83 -12.89
N SER A 84 -16.92 15.31 -13.31
CA SER A 84 -17.56 16.47 -12.70
C SER A 84 -17.79 16.19 -11.21
N THR A 85 -17.49 17.20 -10.39
CA THR A 85 -17.71 17.18 -8.93
C THR A 85 -18.73 18.23 -8.50
N GLY A 86 -19.44 18.79 -9.48
CA GLY A 86 -20.49 19.78 -9.29
C GLY A 86 -20.03 21.20 -9.58
N TRP A 87 -20.92 22.14 -9.31
CA TRP A 87 -20.73 23.55 -9.61
C TRP A 87 -21.37 24.44 -8.56
N THR A 88 -20.97 25.71 -8.57
CA THR A 88 -21.56 26.76 -7.73
C THR A 88 -22.19 27.80 -8.64
N SER A 89 -23.44 28.19 -8.35
CA SER A 89 -24.17 29.20 -9.10
C SER A 89 -24.00 30.59 -8.48
N GLY A 90 -23.90 31.62 -9.32
CA GLY A 90 -23.84 33.00 -8.87
C GLY A 90 -23.71 33.98 -10.04
N ASN A 91 -23.41 35.24 -9.73
CA ASN A 91 -23.05 36.24 -10.76
C ASN A 91 -21.79 35.82 -11.54
N ILE A 92 -20.89 35.10 -10.85
CA ILE A 92 -19.82 34.30 -11.45
C ILE A 92 -20.09 32.87 -10.96
N SER A 93 -20.29 31.95 -11.88
CA SER A 93 -20.42 30.52 -11.59
C SER A 93 -19.06 29.85 -11.65
N GLN A 94 -18.96 28.69 -11.02
CA GLN A 94 -17.72 27.91 -10.99
C GLN A 94 -18.02 26.43 -11.19
N GLY A 95 -17.45 25.85 -12.24
CA GLY A 95 -17.42 24.42 -12.48
C GLY A 95 -16.26 23.75 -11.77
N ARG A 96 -16.43 22.49 -11.34
CA ARG A 96 -15.35 21.70 -10.73
C ARG A 96 -15.32 20.29 -11.25
N PHE A 97 -14.12 19.78 -11.55
CA PHE A 97 -13.92 18.37 -11.87
C PHE A 97 -12.63 17.83 -11.26
N ARG A 98 -12.56 16.50 -11.16
CA ARG A 98 -11.36 15.78 -10.71
C ARG A 98 -10.95 14.71 -11.72
N PRO A 99 -9.69 14.68 -12.20
CA PRO A 99 -9.16 13.52 -12.90
C PRO A 99 -8.98 12.32 -11.96
N ASP A 100 -8.92 11.13 -12.56
CA ASP A 100 -8.46 9.93 -11.88
C ASP A 100 -6.93 9.88 -11.80
N GLU A 101 -6.26 10.33 -12.87
CA GLU A 101 -4.81 10.44 -12.98
C GLU A 101 -4.41 11.80 -13.55
N ALA A 102 -3.42 12.43 -12.93
CA ALA A 102 -2.76 13.63 -13.45
C ALA A 102 -1.26 13.32 -13.66
N VAL A 103 -0.79 13.40 -14.90
CA VAL A 103 0.63 13.18 -15.26
C VAL A 103 1.31 14.53 -15.42
N LEU A 104 2.38 14.78 -14.65
CA LEU A 104 3.15 16.03 -14.67
C LEU A 104 4.14 16.07 -15.85
N GLY A 105 3.62 15.82 -17.04
CA GLY A 105 4.40 15.68 -18.26
C GLY A 105 3.55 15.96 -19.49
N ASP A 106 4.26 16.28 -20.58
CA ASP A 106 3.63 16.39 -21.89
C ASP A 106 3.48 14.99 -22.50
N ARG A 107 2.38 14.78 -23.22
CA ARG A 107 2.07 13.52 -23.89
C ARG A 107 2.12 13.75 -25.40
N MET A 108 2.83 12.88 -26.10
CA MET A 108 2.75 12.77 -27.55
C MET A 108 1.51 12.00 -27.97
N GLY A 109 0.99 12.33 -29.16
CA GLY A 109 -0.14 11.64 -29.78
C GLY A 109 -1.49 12.32 -29.51
N ASP A 110 -2.56 11.58 -29.77
CA ASP A 110 -3.94 12.07 -29.65
C ASP A 110 -4.36 12.17 -28.17
N LEU A 111 -4.90 13.33 -27.79
CA LEU A 111 -5.39 13.60 -26.44
C LEU A 111 -6.60 12.73 -26.08
N GLN A 112 -7.38 12.27 -27.06
CA GLN A 112 -8.56 11.43 -26.79
C GLN A 112 -8.22 10.00 -26.37
N GLU A 113 -6.97 9.56 -26.57
CA GLU A 113 -6.53 8.25 -26.14
C GLU A 113 -6.35 8.15 -24.61
N PRO A 114 -6.72 7.03 -23.99
CA PRO A 114 -6.55 6.84 -22.54
C PRO A 114 -5.07 6.86 -22.11
N LEU A 115 -4.85 6.99 -20.80
CA LEU A 115 -3.55 6.78 -20.19
C LEU A 115 -3.19 5.30 -20.19
N THR A 116 -2.31 4.91 -21.09
CA THR A 116 -1.67 3.59 -21.12
C THR A 116 -0.16 3.78 -21.08
N VAL A 117 0.52 2.93 -20.30
CA VAL A 117 1.97 3.01 -20.07
C VAL A 117 2.58 1.61 -20.01
N THR A 118 3.82 1.47 -20.45
CA THR A 118 4.57 0.21 -20.37
C THR A 118 5.17 -0.02 -19.00
N GLU A 119 5.47 1.03 -18.25
CA GLU A 119 6.13 0.92 -16.95
C GLU A 119 5.66 1.93 -15.92
N VAL A 120 5.59 1.49 -14.66
CA VAL A 120 5.29 2.32 -13.49
C VAL A 120 6.31 2.06 -12.39
N LYS A 121 6.90 3.13 -11.87
CA LYS A 121 7.75 3.13 -10.67
C LYS A 121 6.99 3.70 -9.49
N SER A 122 7.15 3.09 -8.33
CA SER A 122 6.51 3.55 -7.10
C SER A 122 7.46 3.47 -5.92
N THR A 123 7.32 4.43 -5.03
CA THR A 123 7.95 4.39 -3.70
C THR A 123 6.89 4.14 -2.64
N LEU A 124 7.22 3.31 -1.66
CA LEU A 124 6.37 2.95 -0.54
C LEU A 124 7.18 3.00 0.76
N ASP A 125 6.49 3.22 1.87
CA ASP A 125 7.09 3.00 3.18
C ASP A 125 7.51 1.54 3.37
N GLY A 126 8.49 1.30 4.25
CA GLY A 126 8.89 -0.04 4.65
C GLY A 126 9.62 -0.85 3.57
N LEU A 127 9.69 -0.38 2.31
CA LEU A 127 10.34 -1.12 1.23
C LEU A 127 11.85 -1.25 1.49
N SER A 128 12.49 -0.19 1.98
CA SER A 128 13.90 -0.21 2.40
C SER A 128 14.12 -1.12 3.61
N GLU A 129 13.23 -1.10 4.59
CA GLU A 129 13.30 -1.95 5.78
C GLU A 129 13.11 -3.43 5.44
N TRP A 130 12.17 -3.73 4.55
CA TRP A 130 11.84 -5.09 4.15
C TRP A 130 12.94 -5.70 3.28
N THR A 131 13.51 -4.92 2.36
CA THR A 131 14.57 -5.38 1.45
C THR A 131 15.95 -5.41 2.10
N GLY A 132 16.22 -4.47 3.01
CA GLY A 132 17.57 -4.22 3.52
C GLY A 132 18.50 -3.60 2.49
N PHE A 133 18.00 -3.18 1.33
CA PHE A 133 18.82 -2.59 0.27
C PHE A 133 19.33 -1.21 0.68
N LYS A 134 20.58 -0.94 0.34
CA LYS A 134 21.26 0.34 0.55
C LYS A 134 22.15 0.62 -0.65
N ALA A 135 21.96 1.78 -1.26
CA ALA A 135 22.85 2.28 -2.30
C ALA A 135 24.14 2.87 -1.71
N ILE A 136 24.05 3.45 -0.50
CA ILE A 136 25.16 4.15 0.13
C ILE A 136 25.96 3.21 1.04
N LYS A 137 27.25 3.04 0.74
CA LYS A 137 28.24 2.43 1.62
C LYS A 137 29.15 3.53 2.17
N GLN A 138 29.24 3.63 3.50
CA GLN A 138 30.06 4.63 4.16
C GLN A 138 31.13 3.98 5.04
N GLU A 139 32.39 4.36 4.81
CA GLU A 139 33.53 4.01 5.64
C GLU A 139 34.01 5.23 6.41
N THR A 140 34.13 5.09 7.73
CA THR A 140 34.63 6.16 8.61
C THR A 140 36.01 5.76 9.13
N HIS A 141 37.03 6.55 8.80
CA HIS A 141 38.38 6.36 9.29
C HIS A 141 38.64 7.30 10.46
N VAL A 142 39.00 6.71 11.60
CA VAL A 142 39.31 7.40 12.85
C VAL A 142 40.81 7.41 13.14
N ASP A 143 41.29 8.39 13.89
CA ASP A 143 42.65 8.38 14.44
C ASP A 143 42.77 7.55 15.74
N GLU A 144 43.99 7.49 16.28
CA GLU A 144 44.31 6.79 17.53
C GLU A 144 43.52 7.31 18.76
N GLN A 145 42.90 8.49 18.66
CA GLN A 145 42.09 9.10 19.70
C GLN A 145 40.58 8.97 19.39
N SER A 146 40.22 8.08 18.46
CA SER A 146 38.86 7.84 17.98
C SER A 146 38.19 9.07 17.35
N ARG A 147 38.96 10.03 16.84
CA ARG A 147 38.41 11.18 16.11
C ARG A 147 38.32 10.88 14.64
N VAL A 148 37.18 11.17 14.03
CA VAL A 148 36.96 11.00 12.59
C VAL A 148 37.92 11.90 11.79
N LYS A 149 38.73 11.30 10.91
CA LYS A 149 39.68 11.98 10.03
C LYS A 149 39.27 11.95 8.56
N ARG A 150 38.58 10.90 8.13
CA ARG A 150 38.14 10.73 6.74
C ARG A 150 36.83 9.95 6.71
N ILE A 151 35.93 10.37 5.83
CA ILE A 151 34.74 9.60 5.46
C ILE A 151 34.87 9.31 3.95
N THR A 152 34.73 8.05 3.58
CA THR A 152 34.62 7.62 2.18
C THR A 152 33.19 7.14 1.98
N ALA A 153 32.49 7.68 0.98
CA ALA A 153 31.15 7.23 0.62
C ALA A 153 31.17 6.74 -0.82
N GLU A 154 30.70 5.51 -1.03
CA GLU A 154 30.45 4.91 -2.33
C GLU A 154 28.93 4.80 -2.49
N VAL A 155 28.42 5.26 -3.64
CA VAL A 155 26.99 5.23 -3.93
C VAL A 155 26.77 4.50 -5.23
N GLU A 156 26.08 3.38 -5.16
CA GLU A 156 25.81 2.54 -6.32
C GLU A 156 24.43 1.90 -6.15
N SER A 157 23.65 1.87 -7.23
CA SER A 157 22.38 1.14 -7.20
C SER A 157 22.63 -0.36 -7.03
N VAL A 158 21.83 -1.02 -6.20
CA VAL A 158 21.95 -2.46 -5.99
C VAL A 158 21.42 -3.23 -7.20
N ASP A 159 21.88 -4.47 -7.34
CA ASP A 159 21.36 -5.41 -8.34
C ASP A 159 19.83 -5.54 -8.23
N GLU A 160 19.18 -5.62 -9.40
CA GLU A 160 17.74 -5.75 -9.50
C GLU A 160 17.24 -7.08 -8.93
N PHE A 161 16.30 -7.03 -7.98
CA PHE A 161 15.53 -8.20 -7.58
C PHE A 161 14.25 -8.28 -8.40
N THR A 162 14.16 -9.31 -9.26
CA THR A 162 13.09 -9.41 -10.26
C THR A 162 12.30 -10.71 -10.15
N TRP A 163 10.98 -10.64 -10.35
CA TRP A 163 10.08 -11.80 -10.46
C TRP A 163 8.92 -11.52 -11.42
N GLN A 164 8.12 -12.54 -11.71
CA GLN A 164 6.96 -12.43 -12.61
C GLN A 164 5.64 -12.46 -11.82
N GLN A 165 4.69 -11.60 -12.15
CA GLN A 165 3.31 -11.63 -11.66
C GLN A 165 2.32 -11.60 -12.84
N GLY A 166 1.79 -12.76 -13.22
CA GLY A 166 0.99 -12.87 -14.44
C GLY A 166 1.80 -12.40 -15.66
N ASP A 167 1.31 -11.40 -16.39
CA ASP A 167 2.00 -10.80 -17.53
C ASP A 167 3.00 -9.69 -17.13
N ALA A 168 3.01 -9.26 -15.87
CA ALA A 168 3.85 -8.17 -15.41
C ALA A 168 5.20 -8.66 -14.88
N LYS A 169 6.28 -8.04 -15.35
CA LYS A 169 7.60 -8.15 -14.71
C LYS A 169 7.66 -7.15 -13.56
N MET A 170 8.04 -7.64 -12.39
CA MET A 170 8.20 -6.82 -11.19
C MET A 170 9.67 -6.72 -10.84
N THR A 171 10.13 -5.53 -10.47
CA THR A 171 11.54 -5.28 -10.13
C THR A 171 11.64 -4.38 -8.89
N ILE A 172 12.55 -4.72 -7.97
CA ILE A 172 12.95 -3.86 -6.86
C ILE A 172 14.44 -3.54 -6.98
N THR A 173 14.79 -2.26 -6.84
CA THR A 173 16.18 -1.77 -6.83
C THR A 173 16.27 -0.47 -6.02
N THR A 174 17.50 0.02 -5.79
CA THR A 174 17.74 1.32 -5.17
C THR A 174 17.92 2.40 -6.23
N HIS A 175 17.34 3.55 -5.95
CA HIS A 175 17.61 4.81 -6.64
C HIS A 175 18.26 5.77 -5.65
N TRP A 176 19.04 6.69 -6.15
CA TRP A 176 19.67 7.72 -5.33
C TRP A 176 19.81 9.02 -6.12
N HIS A 177 19.91 10.12 -5.39
CA HIS A 177 20.16 11.43 -5.92
C HIS A 177 21.17 12.17 -5.05
N GLY A 178 22.16 12.79 -5.68
CA GLY A 178 23.10 13.69 -5.01
C GLY A 178 22.79 15.15 -5.34
N ASP A 179 22.66 16.00 -4.31
CA ASP A 179 22.53 17.44 -4.50
C ASP A 179 23.89 18.14 -4.34
N GLY A 180 24.41 18.68 -5.44
CA GLY A 180 25.63 19.50 -5.45
C GLY A 180 25.41 20.98 -5.11
N LYS A 181 24.18 21.42 -4.80
CA LYS A 181 23.84 22.84 -4.60
C LYS A 181 24.28 23.39 -3.24
N ARG A 182 24.59 22.52 -2.27
CA ARG A 182 25.00 22.91 -0.91
C ARG A 182 26.41 22.40 -0.61
N ASN A 183 27.14 23.13 0.24
CA ASN A 183 28.41 22.64 0.76
C ASN A 183 28.19 21.35 1.56
N GLY A 184 29.02 20.33 1.31
CA GLY A 184 28.92 19.01 1.94
C GLY A 184 28.48 17.91 0.98
N LEU A 185 28.40 16.68 1.48
CA LEU A 185 27.89 15.52 0.75
C LEU A 185 26.45 15.26 1.17
N HIS A 186 25.50 15.48 0.25
CA HIS A 186 24.07 15.25 0.46
C HIS A 186 23.61 14.24 -0.58
N ILE A 187 23.31 13.02 -0.12
CA ILE A 187 22.84 11.93 -0.97
C ILE A 187 21.56 11.40 -0.33
N ASP A 188 20.47 11.43 -1.09
CA ASP A 188 19.22 10.79 -0.74
C ASP A 188 19.15 9.44 -1.47
N GLU A 189 18.80 8.38 -0.76
CA GLU A 189 18.57 7.05 -1.34
C GLU A 189 17.15 6.57 -1.01
N TRP A 190 16.59 5.77 -1.91
CA TRP A 190 15.30 5.11 -1.69
C TRP A 190 15.21 3.82 -2.50
N VAL A 191 14.34 2.93 -2.06
CA VAL A 191 14.01 1.70 -2.81
C VAL A 191 12.76 1.96 -3.66
N VAL A 192 12.80 1.49 -4.90
CA VAL A 192 11.69 1.61 -5.85
C VAL A 192 11.11 0.24 -6.20
N LEU A 193 9.79 0.17 -6.29
CA LEU A 193 9.06 -0.94 -6.89
C LEU A 193 8.65 -0.57 -8.30
N THR A 194 9.06 -1.37 -9.27
CA THR A 194 8.79 -1.17 -10.68
C THR A 194 7.90 -2.28 -11.20
N THR A 195 6.95 -1.92 -12.05
CA THR A 195 6.10 -2.85 -12.80
C THR A 195 6.24 -2.54 -14.28
N GLU A 196 6.49 -3.57 -15.08
CA GLU A 196 6.67 -3.47 -16.52
C GLU A 196 5.75 -4.49 -17.22
N PHE A 197 5.01 -4.05 -18.23
CA PHE A 197 4.25 -4.93 -19.12
C PHE A 197 4.87 -4.93 -20.53
N PRO A 198 4.80 -6.05 -21.27
CA PRO A 198 5.28 -6.12 -22.66
C PRO A 198 4.54 -5.17 -23.62
N THR A 199 3.32 -4.76 -23.26
CA THR A 199 2.50 -3.82 -24.03
C THR A 199 1.92 -2.77 -23.09
N SER A 200 1.71 -1.54 -23.58
CA SER A 200 1.16 -0.45 -22.77
C SER A 200 -0.19 -0.85 -22.17
N ARG A 201 -0.33 -0.72 -20.85
CA ARG A 201 -1.55 -1.02 -20.10
C ARG A 201 -2.03 0.21 -19.33
N PRO A 202 -3.33 0.29 -18.99
CA PRO A 202 -3.83 1.33 -18.09
C PRO A 202 -3.02 1.38 -16.78
N PHE A 203 -2.76 2.59 -16.27
CA PHE A 203 -2.03 2.80 -15.00
C PHE A 203 -2.60 1.97 -13.84
N ILE A 204 -3.93 1.81 -13.78
CA ILE A 204 -4.59 1.00 -12.75
C ILE A 204 -4.15 -0.47 -12.74
N ASN A 205 -3.81 -1.05 -13.90
CA ASN A 205 -3.36 -2.43 -13.97
C ASN A 205 -2.00 -2.62 -13.28
N HIS A 206 -1.07 -1.67 -13.50
CA HIS A 206 0.20 -1.63 -12.78
C HIS A 206 -0.01 -1.46 -11.29
N LEU A 207 -0.87 -0.53 -10.89
CA LEU A 207 -1.17 -0.28 -9.49
C LEU A 207 -1.77 -1.52 -8.81
N MET A 208 -2.60 -2.31 -9.51
CA MET A 208 -3.13 -3.58 -8.98
C MET A 208 -2.02 -4.61 -8.72
N GLU A 209 -1.05 -4.76 -9.63
CA GLU A 209 0.08 -5.65 -9.41
C GLU A 209 0.96 -5.21 -8.24
N GLN A 210 1.22 -3.90 -8.11
CA GLN A 210 1.99 -3.37 -6.99
C GLN A 210 1.22 -3.42 -5.66
N ARG A 211 -0.11 -3.34 -5.68
CA ARG A 211 -0.94 -3.51 -4.47
C ARG A 211 -0.76 -4.89 -3.84
N LYS A 212 -0.55 -5.95 -4.64
CA LYS A 212 -0.23 -7.29 -4.12
C LYS A 212 1.04 -7.25 -3.26
N VAL A 213 2.06 -6.51 -3.71
CA VAL A 213 3.32 -6.31 -2.95
C VAL A 213 3.10 -5.44 -1.72
N ARG A 214 2.33 -4.36 -1.82
CA ARG A 214 1.98 -3.51 -0.67
C ARG A 214 1.24 -4.28 0.43
N SER A 215 0.25 -5.10 0.05
CA SER A 215 -0.49 -5.95 0.98
C SER A 215 0.45 -6.94 1.66
N LEU A 216 1.40 -7.52 0.90
CA LEU A 216 2.44 -8.36 1.48
C LEU A 216 3.30 -7.61 2.48
N LEU A 217 3.84 -6.44 2.11
CA LEU A 217 4.63 -5.57 2.99
C LEU A 217 3.88 -5.23 4.28
N THR A 218 2.59 -4.90 4.16
CA THR A 218 1.72 -4.59 5.30
C THR A 218 1.63 -5.77 6.28
N LEU A 219 1.46 -6.99 5.76
CA LEU A 219 1.42 -8.21 6.57
C LEU A 219 2.80 -8.59 7.10
N MET A 220 3.86 -8.48 6.31
CA MET A 220 5.21 -8.85 6.73
C MET A 220 5.72 -7.90 7.82
N LEU A 221 5.50 -6.59 7.69
CA LEU A 221 5.96 -5.58 8.64
C LEU A 221 4.96 -5.32 9.78
N GLY A 222 3.69 -5.72 9.62
CA GLY A 222 2.67 -5.58 10.65
C GLY A 222 2.21 -4.14 10.89
N ALA A 223 2.33 -3.28 9.88
CA ALA A 223 2.00 -1.87 9.95
C ALA A 223 1.43 -1.38 8.62
N GLY A 224 0.61 -0.32 8.66
CA GLY A 224 0.10 0.33 7.46
C GLY A 224 1.21 0.88 6.59
N ILE A 225 1.22 0.50 5.31
CA ILE A 225 2.20 0.94 4.32
C ILE A 225 1.55 1.94 3.37
N ALA A 226 2.10 3.14 3.25
CA ALA A 226 1.61 4.19 2.37
C ALA A 226 2.42 4.28 1.07
N TRP A 227 1.74 4.63 -0.03
CA TRP A 227 2.40 5.10 -1.25
C TRP A 227 2.98 6.50 -1.03
N ARG A 228 4.13 6.79 -1.65
CA ARG A 228 4.80 8.09 -1.54
C ARG A 228 4.95 8.82 -2.86
N LYS A 229 5.14 8.08 -3.94
CA LYS A 229 5.26 8.64 -5.29
C LYS A 229 4.95 7.55 -6.32
N HIS A 230 4.41 7.97 -7.46
CA HIS A 230 4.35 7.15 -8.67
C HIS A 230 4.97 7.91 -9.84
N GLU A 231 5.65 7.20 -10.71
CA GLU A 231 6.17 7.73 -11.97
C GLU A 231 5.83 6.74 -13.09
N VAL A 232 5.53 7.25 -14.27
CA VAL A 232 5.19 6.45 -15.44
C VAL A 232 6.17 6.68 -16.57
N ARG A 233 6.40 5.64 -17.37
CA ARG A 233 7.20 5.69 -18.59
C ARG A 233 6.49 4.96 -19.72
N ASP A 234 6.48 5.60 -20.89
CA ASP A 234 5.95 5.07 -22.14
C ASP A 234 6.57 5.85 -23.31
N GLU A 235 6.55 5.32 -24.53
CA GLU A 235 7.00 6.04 -25.73
C GLU A 235 6.21 7.33 -25.98
N ARG A 236 4.95 7.39 -25.53
CA ARG A 236 4.11 8.60 -25.58
C ARG A 236 4.57 9.69 -24.62
N PHE A 237 5.41 9.35 -23.65
CA PHE A 237 6.02 10.27 -22.70
C PHE A 237 7.54 10.35 -22.94
N ALA A 238 7.91 10.67 -24.17
CA ALA A 238 9.31 10.75 -24.59
C ALA A 238 9.77 12.20 -24.84
N VAL A 239 11.08 12.35 -25.01
CA VAL A 239 11.67 13.53 -25.65
C VAL A 239 12.19 13.11 -27.02
N VAL A 240 11.93 13.93 -28.04
CA VAL A 240 12.52 13.74 -29.36
C VAL A 240 13.98 14.20 -29.31
N MET A 241 14.90 13.27 -29.52
CA MET A 241 16.32 13.54 -29.57
C MET A 241 16.69 14.20 -30.91
N PRO A 242 17.86 14.87 -31.03
CA PRO A 242 18.27 15.53 -32.27
C PRO A 242 18.38 14.61 -33.49
N ASP A 243 18.56 13.31 -33.27
CA ASP A 243 18.62 12.27 -34.31
C ASP A 243 17.23 11.72 -34.70
N GLY A 244 16.15 12.26 -34.11
CA GLY A 244 14.77 11.83 -34.32
C GLY A 244 14.37 10.61 -33.50
N SER A 245 15.27 10.03 -32.70
CA SER A 245 14.91 8.94 -31.78
C SER A 245 14.06 9.46 -30.62
N LEU A 246 13.21 8.59 -30.08
CA LEU A 246 12.43 8.88 -28.87
C LEU A 246 13.18 8.36 -27.65
N LEU A 247 13.34 9.22 -26.65
CA LEU A 247 13.85 8.84 -25.34
C LEU A 247 12.70 8.88 -24.31
N PRO A 248 12.08 7.73 -23.96
CA PRO A 248 11.06 7.67 -22.93
C PRO A 248 11.60 8.11 -21.57
N LEU A 249 10.91 9.05 -20.92
CA LEU A 249 11.27 9.55 -19.60
C LEU A 249 10.23 9.14 -18.56
N PHE A 250 10.65 9.19 -17.29
CA PHE A 250 9.71 9.06 -16.17
C PHE A 250 9.06 10.41 -15.88
N TYR A 251 7.74 10.41 -15.77
CA TYR A 251 6.96 11.55 -15.30
C TYR A 251 6.14 11.16 -14.08
N GLU A 252 6.07 12.07 -13.11
CA GLU A 252 5.24 11.86 -11.92
C GLU A 252 3.77 11.74 -12.31
N VAL A 253 3.08 10.76 -11.73
CA VAL A 253 1.63 10.61 -11.84
C VAL A 253 1.00 10.71 -10.45
N ILE A 254 0.03 11.60 -10.33
CA ILE A 254 -0.79 11.72 -9.13
C ILE A 254 -2.08 10.96 -9.40
N SER A 255 -2.30 9.88 -8.66
CA SER A 255 -3.53 9.11 -8.75
C SER A 255 -4.45 9.42 -7.59
N ARG A 256 -5.72 9.71 -7.89
CA ARG A 256 -6.79 9.86 -6.89
C ARG A 256 -6.89 8.64 -5.96
N ARG A 257 -6.47 7.46 -6.42
CA ARG A 257 -6.55 6.19 -5.67
C ARG A 257 -5.49 6.05 -4.58
N THR A 258 -4.42 6.84 -4.61
CA THR A 258 -3.27 6.71 -3.70
C THR A 258 -2.84 8.03 -3.08
N VAL A 259 -3.29 9.18 -3.59
CA VAL A 259 -2.91 10.52 -3.09
C VAL A 259 -3.13 10.74 -1.59
N ARG A 260 -4.14 10.10 -1.00
CA ARG A 260 -4.38 10.14 0.46
C ARG A 260 -3.21 9.63 1.26
N ASP A 261 -2.51 8.63 0.74
CA ASP A 261 -1.38 8.00 1.41
C ASP A 261 -0.20 8.96 1.53
N TYR A 262 -0.09 9.94 0.63
CA TYR A 262 1.06 10.86 0.58
C TYR A 262 1.15 11.73 1.85
N ALA A 263 0.00 12.04 2.45
CA ALA A 263 -0.11 12.83 3.67
C ALA A 263 -0.02 11.99 4.97
N LEU A 264 -0.07 10.66 4.89
CA LEU A 264 0.01 9.81 6.08
C LEU A 264 1.40 9.91 6.71
N PRO A 265 1.51 9.91 8.05
CA PRO A 265 2.80 9.88 8.74
C PRO A 265 3.67 8.71 8.26
N VAL A 266 4.98 8.94 8.15
CA VAL A 266 5.94 7.87 7.86
C VAL A 266 6.07 6.98 9.11
N PRO A 267 5.88 5.65 9.00
CA PRO A 267 6.04 4.75 10.13
C PRO A 267 7.47 4.78 10.70
N ASP A 268 7.62 4.47 11.99
CA ASP A 268 8.94 4.34 12.60
C ASP A 268 9.72 3.16 12.01
N HIS A 269 10.80 3.46 11.29
CA HIS A 269 11.70 2.48 10.68
C HIS A 269 12.22 1.43 11.68
N THR A 270 12.43 1.82 12.94
CA THR A 270 12.90 0.91 13.98
C THR A 270 11.80 -0.08 14.37
N ALA A 271 10.57 0.40 14.51
CA ALA A 271 9.41 -0.44 14.77
C ALA A 271 9.16 -1.43 13.62
N LEU A 272 9.24 -0.99 12.35
CA LEU A 272 9.07 -1.87 11.19
C LEU A 272 10.07 -3.04 11.19
N ARG A 273 11.36 -2.76 11.46
CA ARG A 273 12.41 -3.82 11.54
C ARG A 273 12.28 -4.70 12.78
N ARG A 274 11.71 -4.16 13.85
CA ARG A 274 11.55 -4.89 15.11
C ARG A 274 10.38 -5.87 15.01
N ASP A 275 9.26 -5.43 14.45
CA ASP A 275 7.98 -6.14 14.50
C ASP A 275 7.67 -6.96 13.24
N GLY A 276 8.55 -6.91 12.22
CA GLY A 276 8.44 -7.71 11.01
C GLY A 276 8.58 -9.22 11.23
N VAL A 277 7.81 -10.01 10.47
CA VAL A 277 7.81 -11.48 10.53
C VAL A 277 8.75 -12.12 9.50
N ALA A 278 9.03 -11.44 8.38
CA ALA A 278 9.98 -11.89 7.35
C ALA A 278 10.47 -10.71 6.49
N TYR A 279 11.62 -10.90 5.83
CA TYR A 279 12.33 -9.91 5.03
C TYR A 279 12.73 -10.49 3.66
N LEU A 280 12.89 -9.63 2.65
CA LEU A 280 13.20 -10.06 1.28
C LEU A 280 14.44 -10.97 1.16
N PRO A 281 15.55 -10.77 1.91
CA PRO A 281 16.72 -11.65 1.81
C PRO A 281 16.44 -13.12 2.16
N GLN A 282 15.32 -13.39 2.85
CA GLN A 282 14.87 -14.75 3.20
C GLN A 282 13.99 -15.37 2.11
N LEU A 283 13.60 -14.59 1.10
CA LEU A 283 12.63 -14.96 0.07
C LEU A 283 13.32 -15.10 -1.28
N GLN A 284 12.85 -16.07 -2.06
CA GLN A 284 13.26 -16.25 -3.45
C GLN A 284 12.23 -15.59 -4.39
N PRO A 285 12.63 -15.18 -5.62
CA PRO A 285 11.69 -14.62 -6.61
C PRO A 285 10.44 -15.48 -6.82
N ALA A 286 10.59 -16.81 -6.82
CA ALA A 286 9.48 -17.76 -6.98
C ALA A 286 8.42 -17.63 -5.87
N ALA A 287 8.80 -17.25 -4.64
CA ALA A 287 7.86 -17.03 -3.55
C ALA A 287 6.95 -15.83 -3.84
N LEU A 288 7.49 -14.74 -4.40
CA LEU A 288 6.70 -13.56 -4.76
C LEU A 288 5.79 -13.82 -5.96
N THR A 289 6.25 -14.62 -6.93
CA THR A 289 5.39 -15.10 -8.02
C THR A 289 4.22 -15.93 -7.48
N ARG A 290 4.49 -16.85 -6.55
CA ARG A 290 3.46 -17.68 -5.89
C ARG A 290 2.46 -16.81 -5.12
N TRP A 291 2.94 -15.87 -4.32
CA TRP A 291 2.10 -14.92 -3.60
C TRP A 291 1.13 -14.19 -4.54
N ALA A 292 1.64 -13.65 -5.65
CA ALA A 292 0.80 -12.94 -6.60
C ALA A 292 -0.23 -13.83 -7.30
N ALA A 293 0.10 -15.11 -7.53
CA ALA A 293 -0.83 -16.08 -8.11
C ALA A 293 -1.96 -16.49 -7.14
N LEU A 294 -1.66 -16.57 -5.85
CA LEU A 294 -2.63 -16.94 -4.80
C LEU A 294 -3.44 -15.73 -4.28
N TYR A 295 -3.02 -14.50 -4.60
CA TYR A 295 -3.59 -13.28 -4.02
C TYR A 295 -5.12 -13.20 -4.12
N GLU A 296 -5.68 -13.45 -5.30
CA GLU A 296 -7.14 -13.30 -5.53
C GLU A 296 -7.96 -14.35 -4.75
N GLU A 297 -7.49 -15.60 -4.73
CA GLU A 297 -8.11 -16.68 -3.96
C GLU A 297 -8.06 -16.39 -2.45
N TRP A 298 -6.95 -15.82 -1.98
CA TRP A 298 -6.71 -15.50 -0.58
C TRP A 298 -7.11 -14.07 -0.20
N SER A 299 -7.74 -13.30 -1.09
CA SER A 299 -8.11 -11.90 -0.87
C SER A 299 -8.96 -11.70 0.39
N ARG A 300 -9.89 -12.64 0.66
CA ARG A 300 -10.71 -12.64 1.89
C ARG A 300 -9.93 -12.91 3.17
N VAL A 301 -8.77 -13.53 3.07
CA VAL A 301 -7.81 -13.69 4.19
C VAL A 301 -6.95 -12.44 4.34
N ILE A 302 -6.55 -11.83 3.23
CA ILE A 302 -5.57 -10.73 3.19
C ILE A 302 -6.22 -9.39 3.53
N ASP A 303 -7.27 -9.01 2.79
CA ASP A 303 -7.77 -7.64 2.74
C ASP A 303 -8.34 -7.12 4.08
N PRO A 304 -9.06 -7.91 4.90
CA PRO A 304 -9.55 -7.40 6.19
C PRO A 304 -8.41 -6.97 7.12
N THR A 305 -7.36 -7.79 7.22
CA THR A 305 -6.22 -7.53 8.08
C THR A 305 -5.34 -6.40 7.53
N VAL A 306 -5.10 -6.36 6.22
CA VAL A 306 -4.42 -5.22 5.56
C VAL A 306 -5.20 -3.92 5.80
N GLY A 307 -6.53 -3.99 5.72
CA GLY A 307 -7.43 -2.85 5.93
C GLY A 307 -7.37 -2.29 7.34
N VAL A 308 -7.35 -3.13 8.38
CA VAL A 308 -7.25 -2.65 9.77
C VAL A 308 -5.86 -2.13 10.11
N LEU A 309 -4.79 -2.78 9.61
CA LEU A 309 -3.40 -2.31 9.79
C LEU A 309 -3.14 -0.96 9.12
N SER A 310 -3.86 -0.65 8.04
CA SER A 310 -3.74 0.62 7.31
C SER A 310 -4.49 1.78 7.98
N ARG A 311 -5.26 1.54 9.05
CA ARG A 311 -5.99 2.59 9.77
C ARG A 311 -5.16 3.11 10.95
N SER A 312 -5.10 4.43 11.10
CA SER A 312 -4.53 5.04 12.29
C SER A 312 -5.44 4.82 13.50
N GLY A 313 -4.91 4.23 14.57
CA GLY A 313 -5.60 4.14 15.86
C GLY A 313 -6.76 3.14 15.90
N ALA A 314 -6.68 2.03 15.18
CA ALA A 314 -7.67 0.96 15.27
C ALA A 314 -7.81 0.45 16.72
N PHE A 315 -9.05 0.26 17.18
CA PHE A 315 -9.33 -0.31 18.50
C PHE A 315 -9.04 -1.81 18.51
N ALA A 316 -8.86 -2.39 19.71
CA ALA A 316 -8.57 -3.83 19.84
C ALA A 316 -9.71 -4.68 19.25
N GLU A 317 -10.95 -4.25 19.43
CA GLU A 317 -12.15 -4.87 18.90
C GLU A 317 -12.16 -4.88 17.37
N ASP A 318 -11.74 -3.77 16.73
CA ASP A 318 -11.63 -3.69 15.26
C ASP A 318 -10.58 -4.66 14.72
N ILE A 319 -9.45 -4.80 15.44
CA ILE A 319 -8.40 -5.77 15.12
C ILE A 319 -8.98 -7.18 15.23
N VAL A 320 -9.60 -7.53 16.36
CA VAL A 320 -10.21 -8.85 16.58
C VAL A 320 -11.21 -9.16 15.48
N ILE A 321 -12.16 -8.27 15.18
CA ILE A 321 -13.15 -8.47 14.10
C ILE A 321 -12.45 -8.73 12.77
N SER A 322 -11.52 -7.85 12.38
CA SER A 322 -10.88 -7.93 11.06
C SER A 322 -10.01 -9.17 10.90
N THR A 323 -9.22 -9.51 11.92
CA THR A 323 -8.38 -10.71 11.89
C THR A 323 -9.21 -11.99 11.97
N ASN A 324 -10.34 -12.00 12.67
CA ASN A 324 -11.20 -13.19 12.73
C ASN A 324 -11.93 -13.44 11.41
N LEU A 325 -12.32 -12.39 10.68
CA LEU A 325 -12.80 -12.56 9.30
C LEU A 325 -11.73 -13.20 8.41
N SER A 326 -10.46 -12.78 8.56
CA SER A 326 -9.32 -13.39 7.87
C SER A 326 -9.12 -14.86 8.26
N LEU A 327 -9.15 -15.19 9.55
CA LEU A 327 -8.98 -16.56 10.05
C LEU A 327 -10.12 -17.49 9.63
N GLU A 328 -11.36 -17.00 9.63
CA GLU A 328 -12.52 -17.77 9.16
C GLU A 328 -12.38 -18.12 7.67
N ALA A 329 -11.99 -17.14 6.86
CA ALA A 329 -11.70 -17.37 5.45
C ALA A 329 -10.50 -18.32 5.24
N GLY A 330 -9.44 -18.19 6.03
CA GLY A 330 -8.27 -19.06 5.98
C GLY A 330 -8.62 -20.51 6.29
N GLY A 331 -9.40 -20.76 7.34
CA GLY A 331 -9.82 -22.10 7.72
C GLY A 331 -10.76 -22.77 6.69
N HIS A 332 -11.44 -21.99 5.85
CA HIS A 332 -12.19 -22.52 4.70
C HIS A 332 -11.29 -22.98 3.53
N LEU A 333 -10.16 -22.30 3.32
CA LEU A 333 -9.19 -22.64 2.27
C LEU A 333 -8.25 -23.78 2.68
N LEU A 334 -7.99 -23.91 3.98
CA LEU A 334 -7.15 -24.98 4.52
C LEU A 334 -7.90 -26.32 4.60
N PRO A 335 -7.20 -27.45 4.35
CA PRO A 335 -7.79 -28.77 4.47
C PRO A 335 -8.25 -29.04 5.90
N ALA A 336 -9.25 -29.93 6.05
CA ALA A 336 -9.67 -30.40 7.36
C ALA A 336 -8.55 -31.18 8.06
N SER A 337 -8.43 -31.00 9.37
CA SER A 337 -7.47 -31.75 10.17
C SER A 337 -8.00 -33.13 10.55
N LYS A 338 -7.11 -34.10 10.75
CA LYS A 338 -7.45 -35.38 11.39
C LYS A 338 -7.84 -35.18 12.86
N ASP A 339 -7.23 -34.22 13.53
CA ASP A 339 -7.51 -33.91 14.94
C ASP A 339 -8.83 -33.13 15.11
N GLU A 340 -9.36 -32.58 14.00
CA GLU A 340 -10.71 -31.99 13.94
C GLU A 340 -11.82 -33.04 14.11
N GLU A 341 -11.60 -34.28 13.66
CA GLU A 341 -12.58 -35.38 13.80
C GLU A 341 -12.75 -35.82 15.26
N ALA A 342 -11.74 -35.64 16.12
CA ALA A 342 -11.88 -35.95 17.55
C ALA A 342 -12.80 -34.94 18.29
N LEU A 343 -13.10 -33.81 17.66
CA LEU A 343 -13.82 -32.68 18.26
C LEU A 343 -15.34 -32.68 17.93
N TYR A 344 -15.88 -33.80 17.42
CA TYR A 344 -17.28 -33.93 17.02
C TYR A 344 -18.26 -33.77 18.21
N GLY A 345 -18.93 -32.61 18.28
CA GLY A 345 -20.01 -32.39 19.24
C GLY A 345 -20.80 -31.08 19.13
N SER A 346 -20.34 -30.04 18.42
CA SER A 346 -21.11 -28.79 18.36
C SER A 346 -20.95 -27.98 17.07
N LYS A 347 -21.99 -27.20 16.76
CA LYS A 347 -22.14 -26.26 15.65
C LYS A 347 -21.18 -25.05 15.71
N LYS A 348 -19.98 -25.19 16.26
CA LYS A 348 -19.02 -24.09 16.40
C LYS A 348 -18.13 -24.03 15.15
N SER A 349 -18.62 -23.38 14.10
CA SER A 349 -17.89 -23.23 12.83
C SER A 349 -16.65 -22.34 12.96
N THR A 350 -16.69 -21.31 13.79
CA THR A 350 -15.61 -20.31 13.87
C THR A 350 -14.35 -20.85 14.55
N SER A 351 -14.46 -21.46 15.74
CA SER A 351 -13.32 -22.06 16.44
C SER A 351 -12.65 -23.14 15.61
N ARG A 352 -13.43 -23.93 14.88
CA ARG A 352 -12.91 -24.91 13.90
C ARG A 352 -12.04 -24.28 12.82
N HIS A 353 -12.48 -23.19 12.20
CA HIS A 353 -11.68 -22.52 11.16
C HIS A 353 -10.40 -21.90 11.74
N ILE A 354 -10.48 -21.33 12.95
CA ILE A 354 -9.32 -20.80 13.66
C ILE A 354 -8.34 -21.94 14.02
N PHE A 355 -8.84 -23.08 14.48
CA PHE A 355 -8.02 -24.26 14.79
C PHE A 355 -7.22 -24.71 13.58
N ARG A 356 -7.84 -24.84 12.40
CA ARG A 356 -7.12 -25.18 11.15
C ARG A 356 -6.00 -24.19 10.84
N CYS A 357 -6.25 -22.90 11.05
CA CYS A 357 -5.22 -21.88 10.87
C CYS A 357 -4.05 -22.10 11.81
N LEU A 358 -4.30 -22.24 13.12
CA LEU A 358 -3.27 -22.44 14.13
C LEU A 358 -2.45 -23.71 13.88
N GLU A 359 -3.14 -24.82 13.58
CA GLU A 359 -2.52 -26.11 13.32
C GLU A 359 -1.64 -26.07 12.07
N SER A 360 -2.09 -25.40 10.99
CA SER A 360 -1.32 -25.28 9.75
C SER A 360 0.02 -24.57 9.93
N LEU A 361 0.17 -23.77 10.99
CA LEU A 361 1.43 -23.07 11.31
C LEU A 361 2.40 -23.93 12.13
N GLY A 362 1.92 -24.98 12.81
CA GLY A 362 2.76 -25.91 13.56
C GLY A 362 3.59 -25.27 14.68
N LEU A 363 3.13 -24.16 15.25
CA LEU A 363 3.81 -23.44 16.33
C LEU A 363 3.43 -23.98 17.71
N ASP A 364 4.37 -23.86 18.65
CA ASP A 364 4.14 -24.18 20.06
C ASP A 364 3.50 -22.99 20.79
N TRP A 365 2.29 -23.19 21.29
CA TRP A 365 1.51 -22.20 22.04
C TRP A 365 1.33 -22.59 23.51
N SER A 366 2.06 -23.59 24.00
CA SER A 366 1.87 -24.16 25.34
C SER A 366 2.06 -23.16 26.49
N GLU A 367 2.85 -22.10 26.29
CA GLU A 367 3.01 -21.02 27.27
C GLU A 367 1.78 -20.11 27.39
N ALA A 368 0.88 -20.12 26.39
CA ALA A 368 -0.32 -19.27 26.36
C ALA A 368 -1.61 -20.08 26.55
N ALA A 369 -1.61 -21.38 26.22
CA ALA A 369 -2.80 -22.22 26.28
C ALA A 369 -2.47 -23.70 26.55
N ASP A 370 -3.37 -24.40 27.25
CA ASP A 370 -3.28 -25.85 27.49
C ASP A 370 -3.36 -26.67 26.19
N SER A 371 -4.02 -26.14 25.16
CA SER A 371 -4.19 -26.81 23.87
C SER A 371 -4.51 -25.82 22.74
N LEU A 372 -4.22 -26.24 21.49
CA LEU A 372 -4.62 -25.48 20.29
C LEU A 372 -6.13 -25.29 20.19
N TRP A 373 -6.91 -26.28 20.65
CA TRP A 373 -8.37 -26.19 20.65
C TRP A 373 -8.87 -25.13 21.64
N GLY A 374 -8.36 -25.13 22.87
CA GLY A 374 -8.67 -24.11 23.87
C GLY A 374 -8.33 -22.71 23.33
N LEU A 375 -7.15 -22.55 22.73
CA LEU A 375 -6.76 -21.29 22.10
C LEU A 375 -7.74 -20.86 20.99
N ALA A 376 -8.14 -21.79 20.12
CA ALA A 376 -9.10 -21.51 19.05
C ALA A 376 -10.50 -21.13 19.57
N GLU A 377 -10.96 -21.77 20.65
CA GLU A 377 -12.21 -21.43 21.33
C GLU A 377 -12.15 -20.04 21.98
N ALA A 378 -11.06 -19.69 22.67
CA ALA A 378 -10.88 -18.38 23.28
C ALA A 378 -10.93 -17.24 22.25
N ILE A 379 -10.25 -17.42 21.10
CA ILE A 379 -10.28 -16.45 19.99
C ILE A 379 -11.70 -16.33 19.43
N ALA A 380 -12.38 -17.47 19.20
CA ALA A 380 -13.72 -17.49 18.64
C ALA A 380 -14.76 -16.87 19.58
N ASP A 381 -14.66 -17.13 20.88
CA ASP A 381 -15.60 -16.61 21.87
C ASP A 381 -15.42 -15.10 22.06
N ASN A 382 -14.18 -14.61 22.13
CA ASN A 382 -13.90 -13.17 22.18
C ASN A 382 -14.50 -12.43 20.97
N TYR A 383 -14.26 -12.94 19.75
CA TYR A 383 -14.85 -12.38 18.53
C TYR A 383 -16.38 -12.44 18.52
N ASN A 384 -16.97 -13.58 18.91
CA ASN A 384 -18.43 -13.73 18.91
C ASN A 384 -19.10 -12.82 19.94
N THR A 385 -18.49 -12.62 21.10
CA THR A 385 -19.01 -11.72 22.14
C THR A 385 -18.96 -10.26 21.69
N ILE A 386 -17.91 -9.84 20.97
CA ILE A 386 -17.84 -8.50 20.35
C ILE A 386 -18.90 -8.34 19.24
N LYS A 387 -19.09 -9.36 18.41
CA LYS A 387 -19.94 -9.31 17.21
C LYS A 387 -21.44 -9.38 17.54
N HIS A 388 -21.84 -10.17 18.53
CA HIS A 388 -23.23 -10.52 18.79
C HIS A 388 -23.77 -9.77 20.00
N TYR A 389 -24.77 -8.91 19.77
CA TYR A 389 -25.37 -8.06 20.81
C TYR A 389 -26.03 -8.85 21.96
N ASP A 390 -26.40 -10.12 21.72
CA ASP A 390 -27.11 -11.00 22.67
C ASP A 390 -26.18 -11.84 23.55
N ARG A 391 -24.85 -11.63 23.46
CA ARG A 391 -23.84 -12.37 24.24
C ARG A 391 -23.53 -11.78 25.62
N GLY A 392 -24.20 -10.70 26.01
CA GLY A 392 -24.06 -10.10 27.34
C GLY A 392 -23.06 -8.94 27.34
N GLU A 393 -22.19 -8.89 28.35
CA GLU A 393 -21.17 -7.85 28.48
C GLU A 393 -20.03 -8.05 27.49
N MET A 394 -19.36 -6.96 27.11
CA MET A 394 -18.16 -7.02 26.27
C MET A 394 -17.04 -7.78 26.97
N PRO A 395 -16.17 -8.49 26.23
CA PRO A 395 -15.04 -9.17 26.85
C PRO A 395 -14.09 -8.16 27.53
N PRO A 396 -13.38 -8.58 28.59
CA PRO A 396 -12.36 -7.75 29.23
C PRO A 396 -11.37 -7.17 28.21
N THR A 397 -11.00 -5.89 28.39
CA THR A 397 -10.14 -5.17 27.45
C THR A 397 -8.77 -5.83 27.31
N GLN A 398 -8.21 -6.36 28.39
CA GLN A 398 -6.90 -7.01 28.38
C GLN A 398 -6.90 -8.31 27.58
N GLU A 399 -7.94 -9.13 27.75
CA GLU A 399 -8.15 -10.36 26.95
C GLU A 399 -8.30 -10.02 25.46
N THR A 400 -9.15 -9.04 25.16
CA THR A 400 -9.39 -8.57 23.78
C THR A 400 -8.12 -8.05 23.12
N TYR A 401 -7.30 -7.31 23.86
CA TYR A 401 -6.02 -6.80 23.37
C TYR A 401 -5.05 -7.94 23.04
N VAL A 402 -4.91 -8.92 23.94
CA VAL A 402 -4.00 -10.05 23.76
C VAL A 402 -4.47 -10.96 22.61
N ILE A 403 -5.77 -11.25 22.53
CA ILE A 403 -6.36 -12.01 21.41
C ILE A 403 -6.17 -11.26 20.10
N GLY A 404 -6.43 -9.96 20.04
CA GLY A 404 -6.21 -9.17 18.83
C GLY A 404 -4.76 -9.24 18.32
N ARG A 405 -3.79 -9.18 19.22
CA ARG A 405 -2.37 -9.33 18.88
C ARG A 405 -2.02 -10.72 18.39
N LEU A 406 -2.54 -11.75 19.05
CA LEU A 406 -2.31 -13.14 18.66
C LEU A 406 -2.92 -13.42 17.30
N SER A 407 -4.20 -13.07 17.08
CA SER A 407 -4.89 -13.26 15.81
C SER A 407 -4.18 -12.51 14.67
N LEU A 408 -3.68 -11.31 14.94
CA LEU A 408 -2.87 -10.57 13.97
C LEU A 408 -1.61 -11.33 13.57
N VAL A 409 -0.86 -11.88 14.53
CA VAL A 409 0.34 -12.69 14.23
C VAL A 409 -0.04 -13.94 13.45
N VAL A 410 -1.11 -14.65 13.81
CA VAL A 410 -1.55 -15.85 13.09
C VAL A 410 -1.86 -15.52 11.63
N VAL A 411 -2.64 -14.47 11.34
CA VAL A 411 -2.95 -14.08 9.94
C VAL A 411 -1.69 -13.70 9.16
N ARG A 412 -0.75 -12.97 9.79
CA ARG A 412 0.53 -12.62 9.16
C ARG A 412 1.38 -13.85 8.84
N LEU A 413 1.36 -14.85 9.71
CA LEU A 413 2.08 -16.11 9.50
C LEU A 413 1.39 -17.03 8.49
N LEU A 414 0.06 -16.98 8.36
CA LEU A 414 -0.63 -17.64 7.25
C LEU A 414 -0.15 -17.06 5.91
N ALA A 415 -0.05 -15.74 5.79
CA ALA A 415 0.49 -15.10 4.60
C ALA A 415 1.97 -15.49 4.34
N LEU A 416 2.77 -15.64 5.39
CA LEU A 416 4.15 -16.15 5.30
C LEU A 416 4.20 -17.61 4.80
N ASN A 417 3.27 -18.45 5.25
CA ASN A 417 3.14 -19.84 4.80
C ASN A 417 2.77 -19.95 3.31
N LEU A 418 2.08 -18.93 2.76
CA LEU A 418 1.84 -18.83 1.31
C LEU A 418 3.11 -18.46 0.52
N LEU A 419 4.13 -17.90 1.16
CA LEU A 419 5.42 -17.64 0.52
C LEU A 419 6.36 -18.85 0.60
N ASP A 420 6.28 -19.63 1.68
CA ASP A 420 7.20 -20.73 1.97
C ASP A 420 6.47 -22.04 2.26
N GLU A 421 6.42 -22.93 1.25
CA GLU A 421 5.82 -24.27 1.37
C GLU A 421 6.54 -25.18 2.37
N THR A 422 7.80 -24.88 2.69
CA THR A 422 8.58 -25.71 3.62
C THR A 422 8.21 -25.44 5.08
N GLY A 423 7.51 -24.33 5.34
CA GLY A 423 7.18 -23.86 6.71
C GLY A 423 8.40 -23.43 7.53
N GLN A 424 9.59 -23.38 6.93
CA GLN A 424 10.83 -23.02 7.64
C GLN A 424 10.81 -21.59 8.15
N LEU A 425 10.24 -20.65 7.40
CA LEU A 425 10.14 -19.25 7.82
C LEU A 425 9.17 -19.08 9.00
N VAL A 426 8.05 -19.80 8.98
CA VAL A 426 7.09 -19.82 10.10
C VAL A 426 7.76 -20.41 11.34
N LYS A 427 8.47 -21.54 11.19
CA LYS A 427 9.22 -22.16 12.28
C LYS A 427 10.30 -21.24 12.85
N ALA A 428 11.10 -20.60 11.99
CA ALA A 428 12.11 -19.65 12.41
C ALA A 428 11.52 -18.45 13.17
N TYR A 429 10.32 -18.01 12.78
CA TYR A 429 9.60 -16.99 13.55
C TYR A 429 9.14 -17.51 14.92
N GLY A 430 8.67 -18.76 15.03
CA GLY A 430 8.33 -19.40 16.30
C GLY A 430 9.50 -19.47 17.30
N GLU A 431 10.72 -19.60 16.79
CA GLU A 431 11.95 -19.61 17.60
C GLU A 431 12.48 -18.18 17.88
N SER A 432 11.84 -17.15 17.33
CA SER A 432 12.29 -15.77 17.42
C SER A 432 11.92 -15.09 18.75
N TRP A 433 12.69 -14.07 19.11
CA TRP A 433 12.39 -13.26 20.28
C TRP A 433 11.06 -12.50 20.14
N GLN A 434 10.59 -12.22 18.92
CA GLN A 434 9.31 -11.57 18.66
C GLN A 434 8.12 -12.45 19.08
N PHE A 435 8.19 -13.75 18.76
CA PHE A 435 7.18 -14.72 19.17
C PHE A 435 7.22 -14.94 20.69
N GLN A 436 8.42 -15.09 21.25
CA GLN A 436 8.60 -15.17 22.71
C GLN A 436 8.06 -13.93 23.43
N ARG A 437 8.23 -12.73 22.84
CA ARG A 437 7.63 -11.51 23.38
C ARG A 437 6.09 -11.56 23.33
N LEU A 438 5.47 -12.13 22.30
CA LEU A 438 4.02 -12.33 22.25
C LEU A 438 3.54 -13.24 23.39
N LEU A 439 4.21 -14.37 23.61
CA LEU A 439 3.88 -15.29 24.70
C LEU A 439 4.06 -14.64 26.08
N ARG A 440 5.13 -13.87 26.27
CA ARG A 440 5.33 -13.10 27.52
C ARG A 440 4.21 -12.11 27.82
N TYR A 441 3.49 -11.58 26.82
CA TYR A 441 2.34 -10.71 27.10
C TYR A 441 1.21 -11.44 27.82
N PHE A 442 1.03 -12.75 27.60
CA PHE A 442 0.09 -13.57 28.37
C PHE A 442 0.55 -13.67 29.84
N ALA A 443 1.81 -14.05 30.05
CA ALA A 443 2.40 -14.17 31.37
C ALA A 443 2.40 -12.85 32.16
N ASP A 444 2.86 -11.75 31.55
CA ASP A 444 2.89 -10.40 32.14
C ASP A 444 1.47 -9.89 32.46
N SER A 445 0.47 -10.39 31.73
CA SER A 445 -0.94 -10.11 31.95
C SER A 445 -1.61 -11.02 32.98
N ASN A 446 -0.89 -12.02 33.52
CA ASN A 446 -1.44 -13.09 34.34
C ASN A 446 -2.62 -13.82 33.65
N LEU A 447 -2.49 -14.07 32.35
CA LEU A 447 -3.48 -14.77 31.53
C LEU A 447 -2.91 -16.07 30.99
N HIS A 448 -3.70 -17.13 31.04
CA HIS A 448 -3.48 -18.42 30.39
C HIS A 448 -4.83 -18.95 29.91
N ILE A 449 -4.86 -19.72 28.82
CA ILE A 449 -6.11 -20.27 28.26
C ILE A 449 -6.20 -21.76 28.58
N ASP A 450 -7.26 -22.17 29.27
CA ASP A 450 -7.47 -23.59 29.57
C ASP A 450 -7.93 -24.40 28.34
N TRP A 451 -8.06 -25.72 28.48
CA TRP A 451 -8.49 -26.60 27.39
C TRP A 451 -9.91 -26.32 26.86
N LYS A 452 -10.76 -25.57 27.58
CA LYS A 452 -12.11 -25.19 27.14
C LYS A 452 -12.13 -23.87 26.39
N GLY A 453 -11.06 -23.08 26.50
CA GLY A 453 -10.97 -21.73 25.95
C GLY A 453 -11.31 -20.63 26.95
N ASP A 454 -11.35 -20.94 28.26
CA ASP A 454 -11.57 -19.96 29.30
C ASP A 454 -10.23 -19.34 29.73
N PHE A 455 -10.23 -18.01 29.98
CA PHE A 455 -9.07 -17.33 30.56
C PHE A 455 -8.94 -17.66 32.06
N VAL A 456 -7.78 -18.16 32.46
CA VAL A 456 -7.41 -18.47 33.84
C VAL A 456 -6.11 -17.76 34.22
N PRO A 457 -5.83 -17.56 35.52
CA PRO A 457 -4.53 -17.05 35.96
C PRO A 457 -3.38 -17.91 35.46
N ALA A 458 -2.31 -17.29 34.98
CA ALA A 458 -1.10 -18.02 34.62
C ALA A 458 -0.53 -18.71 35.86
N SER A 459 -0.20 -20.00 35.74
CA SER A 459 0.42 -20.74 36.84
C SER A 459 1.86 -20.25 37.04
N ALA A 460 2.21 -19.89 38.28
CA ALA A 460 3.51 -19.30 38.63
C ALA A 460 4.69 -20.26 38.42
#